data_AF-A0A8T2M1N1-F1
#
_entry.id   AF-A0A8T2M1N1-F1
#
_cell.length_a   1.000
_cell.length_b   1.000
_cell.length_c   1.000
_cell.angle_alpha   90.00
_cell.angle_beta   90.00
_cell.angle_gamma   90.00
#
_symmetry.space_group_name_H-M   'P 1'
#
loop_
_entity.id
_entity.type
_entity.pdbx_description
1 polymer ?
#
loop_
_entity_poly.entity_id
_entity_poly.type
_entity_poly.pdbx_seq_one_letter_code
_entity_poly.pdbx_strand_id
1 'polypeptide(L)'
;MIFFNCYSLQTDLVSTIGESVALGAAGIILWGDASYASSIASCSNLNLYLCGSLGRYLLNVSTAAEHCSRFLCSSQGRCLRRNPDTDTYLHLDPQSHSVVAQGSGLAVIGQPGLEELQQMKEDFRCQCFSGYQGENCKMQDPLYYKGAGTTLRALWSLCLLPLLLLTSLG
;
A
#
# COMPACT_ATOMS: atom_id res chain seq x y z
N MET A 1 -5.38 -9.68 7.62
CA MET A 1 -6.03 -10.57 6.63
C MET A 1 -7.51 -10.23 6.67
N ILE A 2 -8.01 -9.54 5.65
CA ILE A 2 -9.41 -9.08 5.60
C ILE A 2 -10.16 -9.99 4.65
N PHE A 3 -11.31 -10.49 5.10
CA PHE A 3 -12.08 -11.50 4.39
C PHE A 3 -13.00 -10.84 3.34
N PHE A 4 -12.92 -11.21 2.06
CA PHE A 4 -13.75 -10.68 0.96
C PHE A 4 -14.67 -11.75 0.37
N ASN A 5 -15.94 -11.41 0.13
CA ASN A 5 -16.89 -12.21 -0.65
C ASN A 5 -17.10 -11.57 -2.03
N CYS A 6 -17.09 -12.39 -3.09
CA CYS A 6 -16.98 -11.96 -4.50
C CYS A 6 -18.28 -11.41 -5.13
N TYR A 7 -19.31 -11.14 -4.33
CA TYR A 7 -20.54 -10.46 -4.76
C TYR A 7 -20.75 -9.25 -3.87
N SER A 8 -20.01 -8.20 -4.17
CA SER A 8 -19.89 -7.01 -3.33
C SER A 8 -20.61 -5.86 -4.01
N LEU A 9 -21.63 -5.29 -3.35
CA LEU A 9 -22.20 -4.00 -3.74
C LEU A 9 -21.11 -2.93 -3.65
N GLN A 10 -21.30 -1.77 -4.30
CA GLN A 10 -20.36 -0.65 -4.19
C GLN A 10 -20.05 -0.31 -2.71
N THR A 11 -21.05 -0.39 -1.84
CA THR A 11 -20.93 -0.17 -0.39
C THR A 11 -20.01 -1.19 0.28
N ASP A 12 -20.15 -2.47 -0.06
CA ASP A 12 -19.32 -3.53 0.52
C ASP A 12 -17.85 -3.33 0.15
N LEU A 13 -17.55 -2.92 -1.09
CA LEU A 13 -16.17 -2.61 -1.52
C LEU A 13 -15.59 -1.43 -0.72
N VAL A 14 -16.41 -0.40 -0.45
CA VAL A 14 -16.01 0.76 0.38
C VAL A 14 -15.72 0.35 1.82
N SER A 15 -16.65 -0.35 2.47
CA SER A 15 -16.52 -0.75 3.87
C SER A 15 -15.48 -1.84 4.11
N THR A 16 -14.88 -2.42 3.07
CA THR A 16 -13.86 -3.48 3.20
C THR A 16 -12.53 -3.08 2.57
N ILE A 17 -12.44 -3.01 1.24
CA ILE A 17 -11.23 -2.62 0.50
C ILE A 17 -10.91 -1.15 0.79
N GLY A 18 -11.91 -0.27 0.65
CA GLY A 18 -11.76 1.16 0.92
C GLY A 18 -11.26 1.43 2.33
N GLU A 19 -11.87 0.79 3.32
CA GLU A 19 -11.47 0.88 4.73
C GLU A 19 -10.02 0.41 4.96
N SER A 20 -9.64 -0.72 4.36
CA SER A 20 -8.27 -1.24 4.44
C SER A 20 -7.25 -0.22 3.92
N VAL A 21 -7.54 0.40 2.77
CA VAL A 21 -6.67 1.40 2.15
C VAL A 21 -6.65 2.68 2.97
N ALA A 22 -7.81 3.14 3.46
CA ALA A 22 -7.91 4.34 4.29
C ALA A 22 -7.10 4.21 5.60
N LEU A 23 -7.02 3.00 6.17
CA LEU A 23 -6.21 2.72 7.36
C LEU A 23 -4.72 2.46 7.06
N GLY A 24 -4.30 2.59 5.79
CA GLY A 24 -2.89 2.47 5.38
C GLY A 24 -2.36 1.04 5.38
N ALA A 25 -3.22 0.05 5.12
CA ALA A 25 -2.78 -1.33 4.90
C ALA A 25 -1.71 -1.38 3.79
N ALA A 26 -0.72 -2.27 3.96
CA ALA A 26 0.34 -2.45 2.96
C ALA A 26 -0.14 -3.13 1.67
N GLY A 27 -1.30 -3.81 1.72
CA GLY A 27 -1.88 -4.50 0.61
C GLY A 27 -3.08 -5.34 1.02
N ILE A 28 -3.75 -5.93 0.03
CA ILE A 28 -4.94 -6.76 0.18
C ILE A 28 -4.70 -8.07 -0.56
N ILE A 29 -5.17 -9.17 0.02
CA ILE A 29 -5.16 -10.49 -0.61
C ILE A 29 -6.61 -10.85 -0.90
N LEU A 30 -6.93 -11.03 -2.18
CA LEU A 30 -8.21 -11.57 -2.62
C LEU A 30 -8.05 -13.08 -2.76
N TRP A 31 -8.87 -13.86 -2.05
CA TRP A 31 -8.97 -15.30 -2.28
C TRP A 31 -10.38 -15.66 -2.72
N GLY A 32 -10.50 -16.79 -3.41
CA GLY A 32 -11.78 -17.33 -3.84
C GLY A 32 -11.76 -18.85 -3.77
N ASP A 33 -12.95 -19.44 -3.81
CA ASP A 33 -13.13 -20.90 -3.89
C ASP A 33 -12.79 -21.42 -5.30
N ALA A 34 -12.36 -22.68 -5.39
CA ALA A 34 -12.05 -23.32 -6.67
C ALA A 34 -13.26 -23.39 -7.61
N SER A 35 -14.49 -23.35 -7.08
CA SER A 35 -15.72 -23.33 -7.87
C SER A 35 -15.83 -22.10 -8.79
N TYR A 36 -15.16 -20.98 -8.48
CA TYR A 36 -15.14 -19.81 -9.36
C TYR A 36 -14.41 -20.05 -10.68
N ALA A 37 -13.55 -21.08 -10.74
CA ALA A 37 -12.83 -21.49 -11.94
C ALA A 37 -13.29 -22.85 -12.49
N SER A 38 -14.46 -23.34 -12.04
CA SER A 38 -14.92 -24.71 -12.36
C SER A 38 -15.51 -24.89 -13.76
N SER A 39 -15.89 -23.80 -14.43
CA SER A 39 -16.51 -23.84 -15.76
C SER A 39 -16.18 -22.59 -16.57
N ILE A 40 -16.33 -22.68 -17.90
CA ILE A 40 -16.17 -21.52 -18.80
C ILE A 40 -17.11 -20.37 -18.39
N ALA A 41 -18.34 -20.69 -17.98
CA ALA A 41 -19.30 -19.70 -17.51
C ALA A 41 -18.83 -19.02 -16.21
N SER A 42 -18.35 -19.80 -15.24
CA SER A 42 -17.81 -19.27 -13.97
C SER A 42 -16.60 -18.36 -14.20
N CYS A 43 -15.65 -18.79 -15.04
CA CYS A 43 -14.48 -18.00 -15.41
C CYS A 43 -14.87 -16.70 -16.12
N SER A 44 -15.84 -16.75 -17.04
CA SER A 44 -16.32 -15.57 -17.76
C SER A 44 -16.97 -14.56 -16.81
N ASN A 45 -17.82 -15.01 -15.90
CA ASN A 45 -18.45 -14.17 -14.89
C ASN A 45 -17.42 -13.54 -13.94
N LEU A 46 -16.43 -14.33 -13.50
CA LEU A 46 -15.32 -13.83 -12.68
C LEU A 46 -14.53 -12.76 -13.44
N ASN A 47 -14.22 -12.99 -14.70
CA ASN A 47 -13.52 -12.01 -15.54
C ASN A 47 -14.32 -10.72 -15.70
N LEU A 48 -15.65 -10.79 -15.90
CA LEU A 48 -16.51 -9.62 -15.95
C LEU A 48 -16.51 -8.83 -14.64
N TYR A 49 -16.46 -9.50 -13.49
CA TYR A 49 -16.37 -8.84 -12.20
C TYR A 49 -15.00 -8.17 -11.99
N LEU A 50 -13.91 -8.90 -12.28
CA LEU A 50 -12.53 -8.41 -12.15
C LEU A 50 -12.24 -7.23 -13.08
N CYS A 51 -12.63 -7.32 -14.36
CA CYS A 51 -12.46 -6.22 -15.33
C CYS A 51 -13.57 -5.17 -15.24
N GLY A 52 -14.60 -5.42 -14.42
CA GLY A 52 -15.77 -4.57 -14.24
C GLY A 52 -15.69 -3.72 -12.99
N SER A 53 -16.58 -3.98 -12.04
CA SER A 53 -16.72 -3.17 -10.82
C SER A 53 -15.50 -3.27 -9.91
N LEU A 54 -14.99 -4.49 -9.68
CA LEU A 54 -13.87 -4.70 -8.76
C LEU A 54 -12.58 -4.05 -9.28
N GLY A 55 -12.19 -4.30 -10.54
CA GLY A 55 -10.97 -3.73 -11.11
C GLY A 55 -11.00 -2.21 -11.16
N ARG A 56 -12.14 -1.61 -11.51
CA ARG A 56 -12.30 -0.15 -11.47
C ARG A 56 -12.15 0.41 -10.06
N TYR A 57 -12.75 -0.26 -9.07
CA TYR A 57 -12.63 0.15 -7.68
C TYR A 57 -11.20 0.00 -7.15
N LEU A 58 -10.53 -1.12 -7.47
CA LEU A 58 -9.13 -1.35 -7.11
C LEU A 58 -8.22 -0.27 -7.67
N LEU A 59 -8.36 0.07 -8.95
CA LEU A 59 -7.59 1.17 -9.55
C LEU A 59 -7.88 2.52 -8.90
N ASN A 60 -9.14 2.79 -8.58
CA ASN A 60 -9.53 4.00 -7.87
C ASN A 60 -8.77 4.13 -6.53
N VAL A 61 -8.89 3.13 -5.64
CA VAL A 61 -8.25 3.20 -4.32
C VAL A 61 -6.72 3.14 -4.41
N SER A 62 -6.15 2.31 -5.31
CA SER A 62 -4.70 2.14 -5.40
C SER A 62 -4.01 3.39 -5.96
N THR A 63 -4.60 4.01 -6.98
CA THR A 63 -4.04 5.23 -7.58
C THR A 63 -4.21 6.42 -6.65
N ALA A 64 -5.32 6.51 -5.91
CA ALA A 64 -5.48 7.52 -4.85
C ALA A 64 -4.44 7.36 -3.74
N ALA A 65 -4.17 6.12 -3.30
CA ALA A 65 -3.11 5.82 -2.33
C ALA A 65 -1.71 6.18 -2.84
N GLU A 66 -1.43 5.92 -4.12
CA GLU A 66 -0.18 6.32 -4.76
C GLU A 66 -0.02 7.85 -4.81
N HIS A 67 -1.06 8.57 -5.25
CA HIS A 67 -1.05 10.03 -5.26
C HIS A 67 -0.80 10.58 -3.86
N CYS A 68 -1.55 10.10 -2.86
CA CYS A 68 -1.36 10.54 -1.49
C CYS A 68 0.06 10.28 -0.98
N SER A 69 0.61 9.09 -1.21
CA SER A 69 2.00 8.77 -0.84
C SER A 69 2.98 9.73 -1.50
N ARG A 70 2.80 10.02 -2.79
CA ARG A 70 3.67 10.92 -3.55
C ARG A 70 3.62 12.36 -3.04
N PHE A 71 2.42 12.91 -2.85
CA PHE A 71 2.23 14.33 -2.54
C PHE A 71 2.39 14.66 -1.05
N LEU A 72 1.93 13.79 -0.15
CA LEU A 72 1.97 14.04 1.29
C LEU A 72 3.19 13.39 1.94
N CYS A 73 3.52 12.17 1.54
CA CYS A 73 4.54 11.35 2.21
C CYS A 73 5.86 11.27 1.45
N SER A 74 6.08 12.16 0.47
CA SER A 74 7.30 12.22 -0.33
C SER A 74 7.66 10.90 -1.04
N SER A 75 6.66 10.04 -1.32
CA SER A 75 6.85 8.64 -1.77
C SER A 75 7.61 7.73 -0.80
N GLN A 76 7.76 8.14 0.45
CA GLN A 76 8.51 7.44 1.51
C GLN A 76 7.63 7.02 2.68
N GLY A 77 6.34 6.92 2.45
CA GLY A 77 5.37 6.47 3.45
C GLY A 77 4.02 6.16 2.84
N ARG A 78 3.17 5.52 3.64
CA ARG A 78 1.76 5.30 3.32
C ARG A 78 0.91 6.40 3.95
N CYS A 79 -0.14 6.79 3.26
CA CYS A 79 -1.18 7.59 3.88
C CYS A 79 -2.09 6.70 4.73
N LEU A 80 -2.51 7.24 5.86
CA LEU A 80 -3.55 6.65 6.69
C LEU A 80 -4.43 7.72 7.31
N ARG A 81 -5.71 7.41 7.42
CA ARG A 81 -6.77 8.30 7.88
C ARG A 81 -6.40 8.86 9.25
N ARG A 82 -6.54 10.17 9.41
CA ARG A 82 -6.19 10.84 10.67
C ARG A 82 -7.10 10.40 11.80
N ASN A 83 -8.40 10.33 11.54
CA ASN A 83 -9.40 9.89 12.50
C ASN A 83 -9.96 8.51 12.09
N PRO A 84 -9.60 7.42 12.77
CA PRO A 84 -10.09 6.08 12.44
C PRO A 84 -11.61 5.93 12.53
N ASP A 85 -12.32 6.80 13.25
CA ASP A 85 -13.77 6.69 13.44
C ASP A 85 -14.59 7.52 12.43
N THR A 86 -13.94 8.22 11.49
CA THR A 86 -14.64 8.98 10.44
C THR A 86 -14.83 8.16 9.18
N ASP A 87 -15.90 8.49 8.45
CA ASP A 87 -16.26 7.85 7.18
C ASP A 87 -15.51 8.47 6.00
N THR A 88 -14.19 8.61 6.14
CA THR A 88 -13.31 9.20 5.13
C THR A 88 -12.56 8.10 4.39
N TYR A 89 -12.58 8.14 3.07
CA TYR A 89 -11.95 7.12 2.23
C TYR A 89 -11.00 7.77 1.23
N LEU A 90 -9.98 7.01 0.81
CA LEU A 90 -8.99 7.48 -0.15
C LEU A 90 -9.40 7.03 -1.56
N HIS A 91 -10.19 7.88 -2.23
CA HIS A 91 -10.68 7.68 -3.60
C HIS A 91 -10.18 8.80 -4.51
N LEU A 92 -10.05 8.50 -5.80
CA LEU A 92 -9.86 9.47 -6.85
C LEU A 92 -11.12 10.33 -6.99
N ASP A 93 -10.93 11.62 -7.22
CA ASP A 93 -12.02 12.52 -7.57
C ASP A 93 -12.51 12.23 -9.02
N PRO A 94 -13.80 11.92 -9.23
CA PRO A 94 -14.36 11.66 -10.56
C PRO A 94 -14.34 12.87 -11.50
N GLN A 95 -14.09 14.09 -11.00
CA GLN A 95 -13.92 15.29 -11.82
C GLN A 95 -12.52 15.38 -12.44
N SER A 96 -11.49 14.89 -11.73
CA SER A 96 -10.09 14.96 -12.14
C SER A 96 -9.59 13.66 -12.76
N HIS A 97 -10.26 12.53 -12.49
CA HIS A 97 -9.86 11.21 -12.96
C HIS A 97 -10.98 10.43 -13.64
N SER A 98 -10.59 9.56 -14.56
CA SER A 98 -11.46 8.59 -15.19
C SER A 98 -10.76 7.24 -15.30
N VAL A 99 -11.50 6.16 -15.04
CA VAL A 99 -11.01 4.78 -15.28
C VAL A 99 -11.56 4.31 -16.62
N VAL A 100 -10.67 4.14 -17.60
CA VAL A 100 -11.04 3.78 -18.97
C VAL A 100 -10.58 2.38 -19.32
N ALA A 101 -11.26 1.76 -20.28
CA ALA A 101 -10.77 0.54 -20.90
C ALA A 101 -9.58 0.88 -21.82
N GLN A 102 -8.48 0.12 -21.68
CA GLN A 102 -7.30 0.25 -22.51
C GLN A 102 -6.82 -1.14 -22.94
N GLY A 103 -7.02 -1.48 -24.21
CA GLY A 103 -6.76 -2.82 -24.72
C GLY A 103 -7.60 -3.88 -24.00
N SER A 104 -6.95 -4.89 -23.45
CA SER A 104 -7.59 -5.93 -22.63
C SER A 104 -7.73 -5.56 -21.14
N GLY A 105 -7.28 -4.37 -20.73
CA GLY A 105 -7.22 -3.95 -19.33
C GLY A 105 -7.93 -2.63 -19.04
N LEU A 106 -7.69 -2.14 -17.83
CA LEU A 106 -8.18 -0.84 -17.35
C LEU A 106 -6.99 0.08 -17.07
N ALA A 107 -7.16 1.37 -17.29
CA ALA A 107 -6.18 2.39 -16.99
C ALA A 107 -6.85 3.62 -16.36
N VAL A 108 -6.12 4.32 -15.49
CA VAL A 108 -6.55 5.61 -14.93
C VAL A 108 -5.97 6.73 -15.78
N ILE A 109 -6.80 7.68 -16.17
CA ILE A 109 -6.40 8.94 -16.82
C ILE A 109 -6.81 10.08 -15.90
N GLY A 110 -5.91 11.05 -15.71
CA GLY A 110 -6.14 12.20 -14.85
C GLY A 110 -4.90 12.53 -14.02
N GLN A 111 -4.96 13.64 -13.30
CA GLN A 111 -4.02 14.00 -12.24
C GLN A 111 -4.77 14.72 -11.12
N PRO A 112 -4.31 14.65 -9.87
CA PRO A 112 -4.99 15.31 -8.76
C PRO A 112 -5.04 16.83 -8.92
N GLY A 113 -6.22 17.39 -8.69
CA GLY A 113 -6.44 18.83 -8.61
C GLY A 113 -5.99 19.41 -7.26
N LEU A 114 -5.98 20.74 -7.14
CA LEU A 114 -5.58 21.40 -5.88
C LEU A 114 -6.53 21.09 -4.72
N GLU A 115 -7.83 21.02 -4.97
CA GLU A 115 -8.85 20.72 -3.95
C GLU A 115 -8.70 19.29 -3.43
N GLU A 116 -8.53 18.32 -4.35
CA GLU A 116 -8.28 16.92 -4.02
C GLU A 116 -7.01 16.77 -3.15
N LEU A 117 -5.92 17.46 -3.51
CA LEU A 117 -4.68 17.45 -2.71
C LEU A 117 -4.85 18.08 -1.33
N GLN A 118 -5.64 19.16 -1.24
CA GLN A 118 -5.92 19.82 0.03
C GLN A 118 -6.75 18.90 0.95
N GLN A 119 -7.76 18.22 0.40
CA GLN A 119 -8.56 17.26 1.15
C GLN A 119 -7.72 16.08 1.63
N MET A 120 -6.85 15.52 0.78
CA MET A 120 -5.89 14.48 1.20
C MET A 120 -5.08 14.95 2.42
N LYS A 121 -4.58 16.20 2.40
CA LYS A 121 -3.76 16.76 3.48
C LYS A 121 -4.53 16.92 4.79
N GLU A 122 -5.79 17.31 4.71
CA GLU A 122 -6.68 17.48 5.87
C GLU A 122 -7.05 16.13 6.49
N ASP A 123 -7.37 15.14 5.67
CA ASP A 123 -7.96 13.90 6.14
C ASP A 123 -6.95 12.78 6.44
N PHE A 124 -5.74 12.86 5.86
CA PHE A 124 -4.72 11.81 5.97
C PHE A 124 -3.40 12.32 6.56
N ARG A 125 -2.68 11.39 7.20
CA ARG A 125 -1.31 11.57 7.70
C ARG A 125 -0.41 10.47 7.18
N CYS A 126 0.90 10.65 7.31
CA CYS A 126 1.87 9.66 6.86
C CYS A 126 2.27 8.66 7.94
N GLN A 127 2.39 7.40 7.54
CA GLN A 127 3.21 6.39 8.19
C GLN A 127 4.44 6.14 7.33
N CYS A 128 5.60 6.60 7.79
CA CYS A 128 6.84 6.49 7.04
C CYS A 128 7.35 5.06 6.94
N PHE A 129 8.00 4.75 5.82
CA PHE A 129 8.76 3.52 5.67
C PHE A 129 10.02 3.54 6.54
N SER A 130 10.56 2.36 6.81
CA SER A 130 11.81 2.20 7.57
C SER A 130 12.93 3.04 6.96
N GLY A 131 13.61 3.83 7.80
CA GLY A 131 14.66 4.75 7.35
C GLY A 131 14.18 6.17 7.04
N TYR A 132 12.89 6.46 7.16
CA TYR A 132 12.32 7.79 6.96
C TYR A 132 11.50 8.26 8.17
N GLN A 133 11.44 9.57 8.38
CA GLN A 133 10.76 10.18 9.52
C GLN A 133 10.24 11.60 9.21
N GLY A 134 9.48 12.14 10.17
CA GLY A 134 8.79 13.42 10.08
C GLY A 134 7.39 13.30 9.47
N GLU A 135 6.60 14.38 9.61
CA GLU A 135 5.19 14.43 9.18
C GLU A 135 4.98 14.01 7.71
N ASN A 136 5.93 14.32 6.83
CA ASN A 136 5.85 14.06 5.38
C ASN A 136 6.89 13.04 4.88
N CYS A 137 7.54 12.31 5.79
CA CYS A 137 8.56 11.29 5.49
C CYS A 137 9.75 11.76 4.63
N LYS A 138 10.03 13.07 4.64
CA LYS A 138 11.10 13.67 3.84
C LYS A 138 12.49 13.50 4.48
N MET A 139 12.55 13.34 5.80
CA MET A 139 13.80 13.22 6.53
C MET A 139 14.22 11.76 6.60
N GLN A 140 15.52 11.48 6.44
CA GLN A 140 16.08 10.16 6.69
C GLN A 140 16.30 9.97 8.20
N ASP A 141 16.05 8.75 8.70
CA ASP A 141 16.36 8.36 10.07
C ASP A 141 17.87 8.04 10.19
N PRO A 142 18.66 8.86 10.92
CA PRO A 142 20.09 8.65 11.06
C PRO A 142 20.47 7.35 11.78
N LEU A 143 19.58 6.79 12.60
CA LEU A 143 19.84 5.58 13.37
C LEU A 143 19.69 4.32 12.51
N TYR A 144 18.72 4.32 11.60
CA TYR A 144 18.50 3.22 10.65
C TYR A 144 19.75 2.92 9.79
N TYR A 145 20.37 3.97 9.24
CA TYR A 145 21.55 3.82 8.38
C TYR A 145 22.85 3.54 9.17
N LYS A 146 22.93 3.94 10.44
CA LYS A 146 24.06 3.57 11.32
C LYS A 146 24.05 2.07 11.69
N GLY A 147 22.87 1.48 11.85
CA GLY A 147 22.70 0.05 12.15
C GLY A 147 22.99 -0.87 10.96
N ALA A 148 22.75 -0.43 9.72
CA ALA A 148 23.01 -1.22 8.52
C ALA A 148 24.52 -1.43 8.23
N GLY A 149 25.39 -0.54 8.71
CA GLY A 149 26.84 -0.60 8.51
C GLY A 149 27.64 -1.30 9.62
N THR A 150 27.02 -1.69 10.74
CA THR A 150 27.73 -2.19 11.93
C THR A 150 27.63 -3.69 12.14
N THR A 151 26.73 -4.41 11.45
CA THR A 151 26.56 -5.86 11.58
C THR A 151 27.74 -6.67 11.02
N LEU A 152 28.50 -6.16 10.04
CA LEU A 152 29.68 -6.86 9.50
C LEU A 152 30.93 -6.74 10.39
N ARG A 153 31.05 -5.69 11.22
CA ARG A 153 32.22 -5.49 12.09
C ARG A 153 32.19 -6.34 13.37
N ALA A 154 31.00 -6.66 13.88
CA ALA A 154 30.83 -7.51 15.06
C ALA A 154 31.21 -8.98 14.79
N LEU A 155 30.97 -9.47 13.57
CA LEU A 155 31.30 -10.85 13.19
C LEU A 155 32.81 -11.10 13.07
N TRP A 156 33.59 -10.10 12.60
CA TRP A 156 35.05 -10.24 12.51
C TRP A 156 35.75 -10.21 13.87
N SER A 157 35.19 -9.48 14.84
CA SER A 157 35.75 -9.40 16.19
C SER A 157 35.52 -10.68 16.99
N LEU A 158 34.40 -11.39 16.77
CA LEU A 158 34.12 -12.69 17.42
C LEU A 158 34.95 -13.87 16.87
N CYS A 159 35.43 -13.81 15.62
CA CYS A 159 36.27 -14.88 15.03
C CYS A 159 37.76 -14.81 15.42
N LEU A 160 38.26 -13.66 15.89
CA LEU A 160 39.69 -13.49 16.23
C LEU A 160 40.00 -13.80 17.70
N LEU A 161 39.01 -13.71 18.59
CA LEU A 161 39.14 -14.03 20.01
C LEU A 161 39.54 -15.49 20.29
N PRO A 162 39.03 -16.52 19.59
CA PRO A 162 39.42 -17.91 19.82
C PRO A 162 40.87 -18.21 19.39
N LEU A 163 41.37 -17.59 18.31
CA LEU A 163 42.72 -17.86 17.79
C LEU A 163 43.83 -17.34 18.72
N LEU A 164 43.61 -16.21 19.40
CA LEU A 164 44.58 -15.64 20.34
C LEU A 164 44.73 -16.46 21.63
N LEU A 165 43.67 -17.16 22.06
CA LEU A 165 43.70 -18.03 23.23
C LEU A 165 44.48 -19.33 22.96
N LEU A 166 44.39 -19.89 21.75
CA LEU A 166 45.11 -21.11 21.34
C LEU A 166 46.63 -20.92 21.24
N THR A 167 47.12 -19.73 20.92
CA THR A 167 48.57 -19.44 20.87
C THR A 167 49.20 -19.13 22.23
N SER A 168 48.39 -18.98 23.29
CA SER A 168 48.86 -18.66 24.65
C SER A 168 48.97 -19.88 25.58
N LEU A 169 48.51 -21.06 25.12
CA LEU A 169 48.57 -22.33 25.86
C LEU A 169 49.55 -23.35 25.24
N GLY A 170 50.39 -22.93 24.28
CA GLY A 170 51.40 -23.77 23.61
C GLY A 170 52.82 -23.41 24.02
#